data_AF-A0A7V4Y2V5-F1
#
_entry.id   AF-A0A7V4Y2V5-F1
#
_cell.length_a   1.000
_cell.length_b   1.000
_cell.length_c   1.000
_cell.angle_alpha   90.00
_cell.angle_beta   90.00
_cell.angle_gamma   90.00
#
_symmetry.space_group_name_H-M   'P 1'
#
loop_
_entity.id
_entity.type
_entity.pdbx_description
1 polymer ?
#
loop_
_entity_poly.entity_id
_entity_poly.type
_entity_poly.pdbx_seq_one_letter_code
_entity_poly.pdbx_strand_id
1 'polypeptide(L)'
;KAILQDLGVRPENTGDKKERRDSPEAANLFDTGWMEGLTKKQLLDRLNMFLAQRAQQDIFTVIIIDEAQNMPMSLLEQLRLLSNLETAKKKLLQIIFVRQLELDRKLRWPGLRQLNQRISVRFETKALSKEDTQRYIRHRIAVAGGAHRLRFGAGAFGAIWRYSKGYPRFINLICDRALLLGYTERSFVITRGMVRRAALALQGKEDAGLSLSFGGIRRYVPFIAPAALLLFVLLFMVYRGLAK
;
A
#
# COMPACT_ATOMS: atom_id res chain seq x y z
N LYS A 1 17.86 -3.54 7.53
CA LYS A 1 18.32 -4.76 8.26
C LYS A 1 19.84 -5.00 8.17
N ALA A 2 20.56 -4.54 7.14
CA ALA A 2 22.03 -4.70 7.06
C ALA A 2 22.85 -3.49 7.57
N ILE A 3 22.25 -2.29 7.68
CA ILE A 3 22.99 -1.04 7.97
C ILE A 3 23.33 -0.85 9.46
N LEU A 4 22.56 -1.45 10.37
CA LEU A 4 22.76 -1.29 11.82
C LEU A 4 23.49 -2.48 12.47
N GLN A 5 23.63 -3.63 11.78
CA GLN A 5 24.30 -4.81 12.32
C GLN A 5 25.84 -4.74 12.27
N ASP A 6 26.42 -3.91 11.39
CA ASP A 6 27.89 -3.80 11.24
C ASP A 6 28.48 -2.57 11.94
N LEU A 7 27.67 -1.67 12.52
CA LEU A 7 28.18 -0.48 13.21
C LEU A 7 28.76 -0.78 14.61
N GLY A 8 28.75 -2.05 15.03
CA GLY A 8 29.35 -2.54 16.26
C GLY A 8 30.25 -3.74 15.98
N VAL A 9 31.56 -3.50 15.96
CA VAL A 9 32.62 -4.51 16.02
C VAL A 9 32.26 -5.55 17.09
N ARG A 10 32.01 -6.80 16.68
CA ARG A 10 31.90 -7.94 17.58
C ARG A 10 33.12 -8.84 17.31
N PRO A 11 33.92 -9.23 18.33
CA PRO A 11 35.06 -10.11 18.11
C PRO A 11 34.56 -11.47 17.63
N GLU A 12 35.31 -12.07 16.71
CA GLU A 12 35.09 -13.42 16.21
C GLU A 12 34.92 -14.39 17.39
N ASN A 13 33.83 -15.15 17.38
CA ASN A 13 33.84 -16.45 18.04
C ASN A 13 33.06 -17.45 17.19
N THR A 14 33.83 -18.42 16.74
CA THR A 14 33.52 -19.68 16.08
C THR A 14 32.30 -20.36 16.71
N GLY A 15 31.32 -20.79 15.89
CA GLY A 15 30.24 -21.63 16.39
C GLY A 15 28.94 -21.60 15.61
N ASP A 16 28.88 -22.50 14.63
CA ASP A 16 27.70 -23.25 14.17
C ASP A 16 26.54 -22.59 13.40
N LYS A 17 26.21 -23.26 12.30
CA LYS A 17 25.15 -22.93 11.32
C LYS A 17 23.90 -23.74 11.64
N LYS A 18 22.90 -23.17 12.31
CA LYS A 18 21.47 -23.51 12.13
C LYS A 18 20.64 -22.70 13.12
N GLU A 19 19.92 -21.71 12.61
CA GLU A 19 18.59 -21.26 13.06
C GLU A 19 18.33 -19.87 12.50
N ARG A 20 17.62 -19.82 11.37
CA ARG A 20 17.02 -18.59 10.85
C ARG A 20 15.56 -18.89 10.59
N ARG A 21 14.68 -18.48 11.49
CA ARG A 21 13.37 -17.94 11.07
C ARG A 21 12.62 -17.11 12.11
N ASP A 22 12.86 -17.27 13.41
CA ASP A 22 12.13 -16.49 14.42
C ASP A 22 13.10 -15.76 15.35
N SER A 23 13.53 -14.55 14.97
CA SER A 23 14.42 -13.74 15.81
C SER A 23 13.69 -12.50 16.36
N PRO A 24 13.74 -12.22 17.68
CA PRO A 24 13.17 -11.04 18.34
C PRO A 24 13.81 -9.69 17.94
N GLU A 25 14.74 -9.69 16.96
CA GLU A 25 15.58 -8.58 16.50
C GLU A 25 14.84 -7.29 16.09
N ALA A 26 13.56 -7.36 15.73
CA ALA A 26 12.81 -6.17 15.31
C ALA A 26 12.45 -5.25 16.48
N ALA A 27 12.35 -5.77 17.70
CA ALA A 27 11.96 -5.00 18.88
C ALA A 27 13.07 -4.03 19.37
N ASN A 28 14.35 -4.32 19.06
CA ASN A 28 15.50 -3.51 19.45
C ASN A 28 16.07 -2.64 18.31
N LEU A 29 15.34 -2.48 17.20
CA LEU A 29 15.85 -1.79 16.00
C LEU A 29 16.10 -0.28 16.22
N PHE A 30 15.53 0.29 17.28
CA PHE A 30 15.73 1.67 17.70
C PHE A 30 16.41 1.77 19.07
N ASP A 31 17.11 0.72 19.51
CA ASP A 31 18.00 0.86 20.65
C ASP A 31 19.09 1.87 20.28
N THR A 32 18.96 3.08 20.81
CA THR A 32 19.89 4.19 20.59
C THR A 32 20.97 4.24 21.66
N GLY A 33 21.00 3.29 22.61
CA GLY A 33 21.98 3.27 23.70
C GLY A 33 23.42 3.24 23.22
N TRP A 34 23.69 2.59 22.07
CA TRP A 34 25.03 2.59 21.45
C TRP A 34 25.46 3.96 20.88
N MET A 35 24.53 4.91 20.76
CA MET A 35 24.80 6.28 20.32
C MET A 35 25.00 7.25 21.50
N GLU A 36 24.68 6.85 22.73
CA GLU A 36 24.80 7.72 23.90
C GLU A 36 26.26 8.13 24.14
N GLY A 37 26.47 9.43 24.36
CA GLY A 37 27.81 10.01 24.55
C GLY A 37 28.65 10.16 23.28
N LEU A 38 28.21 9.66 22.12
CA LEU A 38 28.92 9.86 20.86
C LEU A 38 28.63 11.22 20.25
N THR A 39 29.70 11.90 19.83
CA THR A 39 29.58 13.11 19.02
C THR A 39 29.07 12.79 17.62
N LYS A 40 28.43 13.78 16.99
CA LYS A 40 27.99 13.67 15.59
C LYS A 40 29.11 13.26 14.64
N LYS A 41 30.33 13.74 14.88
CA LYS A 41 31.51 13.37 14.08
C LYS A 41 31.81 11.87 14.21
N GLN A 42 31.83 11.34 15.43
CA GLN A 42 32.07 9.91 15.66
C GLN A 42 31.00 9.03 15.00
N LEU A 43 29.73 9.45 15.01
CA LEU A 43 28.67 8.73 14.30
C LEU A 43 28.87 8.74 12.78
N LEU A 44 29.28 9.88 12.21
CA LEU A 44 29.59 9.99 10.79
C LEU A 44 30.81 9.15 10.41
N ASP A 45 31.86 9.15 11.22
CA ASP A 45 33.08 8.37 10.98
C ASP A 45 32.78 6.86 11.00
N ARG A 46 31.95 6.40 11.95
CA ARG A 46 31.47 5.01 11.99
C ARG A 46 30.63 4.65 10.77
N LEU A 47 29.71 5.54 10.37
CA LEU A 47 28.91 5.34 9.16
C LEU A 47 29.79 5.25 7.91
N ASN A 48 30.80 6.11 7.79
CA ASN A 48 31.75 6.08 6.67
C ASN A 48 32.53 4.78 6.61
N MET A 49 33.06 4.33 7.75
CA MET A 49 33.78 3.06 7.84
C MET A 49 32.89 1.89 7.44
N PHE A 50 31.65 1.86 7.93
CA PHE A 50 30.67 0.84 7.56
C PHE A 50 30.39 0.84 6.05
N LEU A 51 30.09 2.00 5.46
CA LEU A 51 29.80 2.10 4.03
C LEU A 51 31.01 1.74 3.16
N ALA A 52 32.22 2.10 3.60
CA ALA A 52 33.46 1.74 2.90
C ALA A 52 33.69 0.22 2.92
N GLN A 53 33.47 -0.45 4.06
CA GLN A 53 33.56 -1.92 4.16
C GLN A 53 32.55 -2.62 3.25
N ARG A 54 31.30 -2.13 3.20
CA ARG A 54 30.28 -2.66 2.29
C ARG A 54 30.66 -2.47 0.82
N ALA A 55 31.22 -1.31 0.48
CA ALA A 55 31.69 -1.04 -0.87
C ALA A 55 32.88 -1.92 -1.28
N GLN A 56 33.79 -2.27 -0.36
CA GLN A 56 34.86 -3.25 -0.62
C GLN A 56 34.33 -4.66 -0.92
N GLN A 57 33.16 -5.00 -0.38
CA GLN A 57 32.46 -6.26 -0.65
C GLN A 57 31.53 -6.17 -1.88
N ASP A 58 31.61 -5.10 -2.67
CA ASP A 58 30.69 -4.79 -3.78
C ASP A 58 29.20 -4.77 -3.38
N ILE A 59 28.92 -4.52 -2.10
CA ILE A 59 27.56 -4.35 -1.59
C ILE A 59 27.15 -2.88 -1.72
N PHE A 60 26.18 -2.63 -2.60
CA PHE A 60 25.60 -1.31 -2.79
C PHE A 60 24.63 -0.95 -1.67
N THR A 61 24.89 0.16 -0.97
CA THR A 61 24.04 0.61 0.13
C THR A 61 23.03 1.66 -0.34
N VAL A 62 21.74 1.39 -0.08
CA VAL A 62 20.63 2.28 -0.42
C VAL A 62 19.88 2.68 0.84
N ILE A 63 19.62 3.98 1.00
CA ILE A 63 18.68 4.52 1.98
C ILE A 63 17.45 5.03 1.24
N ILE A 64 16.28 4.49 1.59
CA ILE A 64 14.98 4.93 1.08
C ILE A 64 14.30 5.71 2.19
N ILE A 65 13.92 6.95 1.90
CA ILE A 65 13.21 7.81 2.85
C ILE A 65 11.84 8.11 2.28
N ASP A 66 10.82 7.54 2.91
CA ASP A 66 9.44 7.77 2.55
C ASP A 66 8.88 9.02 3.24
N GLU A 67 7.87 9.63 2.63
CA GLU A 67 7.22 10.87 3.06
C GLU A 67 8.22 11.99 3.41
N ALA A 68 9.27 12.12 2.59
CA ALA A 68 10.40 13.00 2.87
C ALA A 68 10.03 14.50 2.96
N GLN A 69 8.84 14.91 2.52
CA GLN A 69 8.30 16.26 2.76
C GLN A 69 8.14 16.57 4.26
N ASN A 70 7.91 15.55 5.09
CA ASN A 70 7.70 15.70 6.53
C ASN A 70 9.01 15.90 7.31
N MET A 71 10.18 15.65 6.71
CA MET A 71 11.46 15.83 7.40
C MET A 71 11.76 17.31 7.67
N PRO A 72 12.26 17.66 8.87
CA PRO A 72 12.72 19.02 9.14
C PRO A 72 13.80 19.48 8.14
N MET A 73 13.83 20.78 7.82
CA MET A 73 14.86 21.32 6.90
C MET A 73 16.28 21.07 7.40
N SER A 74 16.49 21.13 8.72
CA SER A 74 17.78 20.83 9.36
C SER A 74 18.25 19.40 9.09
N LEU A 75 17.34 18.43 9.01
CA LEU A 75 17.67 17.04 8.69
C LEU A 75 17.96 16.84 7.21
N LEU A 76 17.20 17.50 6.32
CA LEU A 76 17.48 17.50 4.88
C LEU A 76 18.88 18.08 4.58
N GLU A 77 19.29 19.15 5.27
CA GLU A 77 20.66 19.68 5.17
C GLU A 77 21.72 18.68 5.63
N GLN A 78 21.42 17.82 6.61
CA GLN A 78 22.35 16.78 7.03
C GLN A 78 22.49 15.68 5.97
N LEU A 79 21.41 15.36 5.24
CA LEU A 79 21.48 14.42 4.11
C LEU A 79 22.39 14.94 2.99
N ARG A 80 22.54 16.26 2.85
CA ARG A 80 23.54 16.84 1.94
C ARG A 80 24.93 16.34 2.29
N LEU A 81 25.30 16.34 3.57
CA LEU A 81 26.61 15.88 4.04
C LEU A 81 26.82 14.39 3.75
N LEU A 82 25.78 13.57 3.93
CA LEU A 82 25.83 12.13 3.65
C LEU A 82 25.86 11.79 2.15
N SER A 83 25.24 12.62 1.31
CA SER A 83 25.26 12.43 -0.14
C SER A 83 26.65 12.63 -0.76
N ASN A 84 27.59 13.22 -0.01
CA ASN A 84 28.99 13.43 -0.42
C ASN A 84 29.92 12.26 -0.08
N LEU A 85 29.39 11.19 0.49
CA LEU A 85 30.19 10.03 0.84
C LEU A 85 30.52 9.23 -0.43
N GLU A 86 31.72 9.47 -0.93
CA GLU A 86 32.29 8.79 -2.09
C GLU A 86 33.74 8.36 -1.80
N THR A 87 34.14 7.24 -2.39
CA THR A 87 35.56 6.92 -2.55
C THR A 87 36.02 7.48 -3.90
N ALA A 88 37.33 7.52 -4.14
CA ALA A 88 37.90 7.95 -5.43
C ALA A 88 37.33 7.22 -6.66
N LYS A 89 36.61 6.10 -6.48
CA LYS A 89 36.08 5.28 -7.58
C LYS A 89 34.56 5.03 -7.53
N LYS A 90 33.90 5.14 -6.38
CA LYS A 90 32.46 4.77 -6.24
C LYS A 90 31.76 5.61 -5.17
N LYS A 91 30.49 5.96 -5.42
CA LYS A 91 29.59 6.47 -4.38
C LYS A 91 29.33 5.38 -3.35
N LEU A 92 29.44 5.73 -2.08
CA LEU A 92 29.27 4.79 -0.96
C LEU A 92 27.81 4.64 -0.54
N LEU A 93 26.97 5.62 -0.88
CA LEU A 93 25.58 5.68 -0.45
C LEU A 93 24.68 6.27 -1.54
N GLN A 94 23.60 5.56 -1.87
CA GLN A 94 22.51 6.08 -2.68
C GLN A 94 21.31 6.42 -1.79
N ILE A 95 20.81 7.65 -1.93
CA ILE A 95 19.62 8.11 -1.22
C ILE A 95 18.47 8.21 -2.22
N ILE A 96 17.33 7.62 -1.88
CA ILE A 96 16.09 7.68 -2.66
C ILE A 96 15.03 8.37 -1.79
N PHE A 97 14.50 9.49 -2.29
CA PHE A 97 13.37 10.17 -1.67
C PHE A 97 12.07 9.68 -2.32
N VAL A 98 11.21 9.04 -1.52
CA VAL A 98 9.81 8.81 -1.86
C VAL A 98 9.01 9.91 -1.18
N ARG A 99 8.17 10.59 -1.94
CA ARG A 99 7.65 11.90 -1.55
C ARG A 99 6.40 12.29 -2.30
N GLN A 100 5.68 13.22 -1.69
CA GLN A 100 4.64 14.00 -2.34
C GLN A 100 5.23 15.24 -3.05
N LEU A 101 4.41 15.89 -3.87
CA LEU A 101 4.81 17.07 -4.67
C LEU A 101 5.26 18.27 -3.79
N GLU A 102 4.88 18.34 -2.50
CA GLU A 102 5.31 19.47 -1.65
C GLU A 102 6.81 19.51 -1.41
N LEU A 103 7.50 18.35 -1.42
CA LEU A 103 8.95 18.34 -1.23
C LEU A 103 9.69 19.06 -2.36
N ASP A 104 9.14 19.12 -3.59
CA ASP A 104 9.72 19.93 -4.65
C ASP A 104 9.70 21.43 -4.34
N ARG A 105 8.65 21.92 -3.69
CA ARG A 105 8.59 23.31 -3.21
C ARG A 105 9.61 23.53 -2.10
N LYS A 106 9.68 22.58 -1.16
CA LYS A 106 10.59 22.64 -0.02
C LYS A 106 12.06 22.64 -0.45
N LEU A 107 12.46 21.80 -1.41
CA LEU A 107 13.84 21.75 -1.92
C LEU A 107 14.27 22.99 -2.72
N ARG A 108 13.32 23.79 -3.22
CA ARG A 108 13.62 25.07 -3.86
C ARG A 108 13.95 26.19 -2.87
N TRP A 109 13.76 25.97 -1.56
CA TRP A 109 14.15 26.96 -0.56
C TRP A 109 15.64 27.27 -0.63
N PRO A 110 16.06 28.55 -0.44
CA PRO A 110 17.44 28.97 -0.58
C PRO A 110 18.47 28.12 0.17
N GLY A 111 18.12 27.66 1.40
CA GLY A 111 18.96 26.78 2.21
C GLY A 111 19.21 25.43 1.54
N LEU A 112 18.17 24.82 0.97
CA LEU A 112 18.20 23.47 0.41
C LEU A 112 18.66 23.39 -1.05
N ARG A 113 19.02 24.52 -1.67
CA ARG A 113 19.45 24.56 -3.08
C ARG A 113 20.61 23.60 -3.37
N GLN A 114 21.57 23.50 -2.45
CA GLN A 114 22.73 22.62 -2.62
C GLN A 114 22.34 21.13 -2.59
N LEU A 115 21.40 20.74 -1.73
CA LEU A 115 20.85 19.39 -1.74
C LEU A 115 20.08 19.13 -3.04
N ASN A 116 19.28 20.11 -3.47
CA ASN A 116 18.45 20.00 -4.66
C ASN A 116 19.27 19.78 -5.95
N GLN A 117 20.45 20.39 -6.04
CA GLN A 117 21.41 20.20 -7.14
C GLN A 117 22.03 18.79 -7.18
N ARG A 118 22.05 18.07 -6.05
CA ARG A 118 22.59 16.70 -5.96
C ARG A 118 21.59 15.61 -6.31
N ILE A 119 20.33 15.98 -6.51
CA ILE A 119 19.30 15.04 -6.97
C ILE A 119 19.47 14.87 -8.48
N SER A 120 20.24 13.84 -8.87
CA SER A 120 20.57 13.56 -10.27
C SER A 120 19.39 13.00 -11.07
N VAL A 121 18.46 12.29 -10.42
CA VAL A 121 17.31 11.65 -11.07
C VAL A 121 16.03 12.05 -10.35
N ARG A 122 15.03 12.45 -11.13
CA ARG A 122 13.66 12.67 -10.67
C ARG A 122 12.75 11.79 -11.50
N PHE A 123 11.97 10.97 -10.80
CA PHE A 123 10.99 10.11 -11.43
C PHE A 123 9.63 10.38 -10.83
N GLU A 124 8.63 10.52 -11.69
CA GLU A 124 7.23 10.64 -11.30
C GLU A 124 6.51 9.35 -11.67
N THR A 125 5.88 8.72 -10.67
CA THR A 125 5.10 7.50 -10.92
C THR A 125 3.77 7.89 -11.54
N LYS A 126 3.63 7.61 -12.85
CA LYS A 126 2.40 7.88 -13.59
C LYS A 126 1.33 6.82 -13.31
N ALA A 127 0.07 7.20 -13.52
CA ALA A 127 -1.03 6.24 -13.51
C ALA A 127 -0.84 5.16 -14.59
N LEU A 128 -1.35 3.96 -14.32
CA LEU A 128 -1.24 2.83 -15.24
C LEU A 128 -2.11 3.05 -16.49
N SER A 129 -1.59 2.60 -17.64
CA SER A 129 -2.39 2.45 -18.86
C SER A 129 -3.54 1.46 -18.63
N LYS A 130 -4.47 1.39 -19.58
CA LYS A 130 -5.57 0.42 -19.52
C LYS A 130 -5.04 -1.02 -19.57
N GLU A 131 -4.02 -1.23 -20.40
CA GLU A 131 -3.34 -2.50 -20.61
C GLU A 131 -2.55 -2.90 -19.36
N ASP A 132 -1.78 -1.97 -18.77
CA ASP A 132 -1.03 -2.23 -17.54
C ASP A 132 -1.94 -2.42 -16.33
N THR A 133 -3.10 -1.75 -16.29
CA THR A 133 -4.11 -1.99 -15.26
C THR A 133 -4.61 -3.43 -15.31
N GLN A 134 -4.89 -3.94 -16.51
CA GLN A 134 -5.27 -5.35 -16.67
C GLN A 134 -4.14 -6.31 -16.25
N ARG A 135 -2.90 -6.04 -16.65
CA ARG A 135 -1.72 -6.84 -16.26
C ARG A 135 -1.52 -6.82 -14.74
N TYR A 136 -1.62 -5.65 -14.14
CA TYR A 136 -1.52 -5.42 -12.70
C TYR A 136 -2.54 -6.24 -11.92
N ILE A 137 -3.83 -6.17 -12.31
CA ILE A 137 -4.90 -6.93 -11.64
C ILE A 137 -4.65 -8.43 -11.78
N ARG A 138 -4.32 -8.92 -12.98
CA ARG A 138 -4.04 -10.35 -13.20
C ARG A 138 -2.87 -10.84 -12.36
N HIS A 139 -1.79 -10.06 -12.31
CA HIS A 139 -0.63 -10.38 -11.48
C HIS A 139 -0.99 -10.45 -10.00
N ARG A 140 -1.73 -9.46 -9.48
CA ARG A 140 -2.18 -9.43 -8.08
C ARG A 140 -3.06 -10.63 -7.73
N ILE A 141 -3.98 -11.03 -8.61
CA ILE A 141 -4.79 -12.24 -8.43
C ILE A 141 -3.94 -13.51 -8.46
N ALA A 142 -2.93 -13.58 -9.32
CA ALA A 142 -2.02 -14.71 -9.39
C ALA A 142 -1.20 -14.86 -8.10
N VAL A 143 -0.65 -13.77 -7.57
CA VAL A 143 0.05 -13.75 -6.28
C VAL A 143 -0.85 -14.20 -5.13
N ALA A 144 -2.15 -13.87 -5.18
CA ALA A 144 -3.14 -14.31 -4.20
C ALA A 144 -3.65 -15.75 -4.41
N GLY A 145 -3.12 -16.51 -5.39
CA GLY A 145 -3.54 -17.88 -5.69
C GLY A 145 -4.89 -18.01 -6.41
N GLY A 146 -5.51 -16.90 -6.81
CA GLY A 146 -6.86 -16.88 -7.41
C GLY A 146 -6.92 -17.14 -8.91
N ALA A 147 -5.78 -17.28 -9.59
CA ALA A 147 -5.68 -17.22 -11.06
C ALA A 147 -6.57 -18.22 -11.82
N HIS A 148 -6.88 -19.37 -11.22
CA HIS A 148 -7.60 -20.45 -11.90
C HIS A 148 -9.12 -20.43 -11.64
N ARG A 149 -9.56 -19.85 -10.51
CA ARG A 149 -10.97 -19.84 -10.11
C ARG A 149 -11.64 -18.52 -10.47
N LEU A 150 -10.96 -17.41 -10.23
CA LEU A 150 -11.53 -16.08 -10.38
C LEU A 150 -11.36 -15.56 -11.80
N ARG A 151 -12.45 -15.13 -12.43
CA ARG A 151 -12.45 -14.53 -13.77
C ARG A 151 -13.03 -13.13 -13.73
N PHE A 152 -12.44 -12.21 -14.48
CA PHE A 152 -13.03 -10.90 -14.74
C PHE A 152 -13.74 -10.95 -16.10
N GLY A 153 -15.05 -10.68 -16.08
CA GLY A 153 -15.89 -10.72 -17.28
C GLY A 153 -15.60 -9.59 -18.27
N ALA A 154 -16.21 -9.67 -19.44
CA ALA A 154 -16.05 -8.67 -20.50
C ALA A 154 -16.34 -7.25 -19.99
N GLY A 155 -15.42 -6.33 -20.26
CA GLY A 155 -15.53 -4.92 -19.84
C GLY A 155 -15.29 -4.64 -18.35
N ALA A 156 -15.03 -5.64 -17.51
CA ALA A 156 -14.72 -5.43 -16.09
C ALA A 156 -13.41 -4.63 -15.92
N PHE A 157 -12.33 -5.06 -16.59
CA PHE A 157 -11.05 -4.33 -16.58
C PHE A 157 -11.18 -2.89 -17.08
N GLY A 158 -11.92 -2.67 -18.17
CA GLY A 158 -12.16 -1.34 -18.71
C GLY A 158 -12.96 -0.45 -17.75
N ALA A 159 -13.94 -1.01 -17.04
CA ALA A 159 -14.67 -0.29 -16.00
C ALA A 159 -13.76 0.06 -14.81
N ILE A 160 -12.92 -0.88 -14.35
CA ILE A 160 -11.96 -0.64 -13.25
C ILE A 160 -11.01 0.49 -13.63
N TRP A 161 -10.40 0.44 -14.82
CA TRP A 161 -9.52 1.51 -15.29
C TRP A 161 -10.23 2.86 -15.37
N ARG A 162 -11.46 2.90 -15.90
CA ARG A 162 -12.23 4.15 -16.03
C ARG A 162 -12.54 4.82 -14.68
N TYR A 163 -12.89 4.03 -13.67
CA TYR A 163 -13.20 4.54 -12.33
C TYR A 163 -11.94 4.84 -11.50
N SER A 164 -10.89 4.04 -11.64
CA SER A 164 -9.61 4.24 -10.92
C SER A 164 -8.69 5.26 -11.59
N LYS A 165 -8.93 5.61 -12.86
CA LYS A 165 -8.03 6.40 -13.71
C LYS A 165 -6.62 5.80 -13.84
N GLY A 166 -6.46 4.49 -13.58
CA GLY A 166 -5.17 3.81 -13.61
C GLY A 166 -4.35 3.92 -12.32
N TYR A 167 -4.86 4.55 -11.27
CA TYR A 167 -4.16 4.66 -9.99
C TYR A 167 -4.24 3.35 -9.19
N PRO A 168 -3.11 2.68 -8.86
CA PRO A 168 -3.10 1.36 -8.20
C PRO A 168 -3.91 1.28 -6.91
N ARG A 169 -3.88 2.33 -6.07
CA ARG A 169 -4.66 2.39 -4.83
C ARG A 169 -6.17 2.29 -5.10
N PHE A 170 -6.67 3.03 -6.08
CA PHE A 170 -8.08 2.97 -6.48
C PHE A 170 -8.43 1.68 -7.22
N ILE A 171 -7.51 1.14 -8.04
CA ILE A 171 -7.68 -0.17 -8.67
C ILE A 171 -7.93 -1.24 -7.61
N ASN A 172 -7.05 -1.32 -6.60
CA ASN A 172 -7.17 -2.30 -5.52
C ASN A 172 -8.49 -2.14 -4.77
N LEU A 173 -8.81 -0.91 -4.36
CA LEU A 173 -10.01 -0.64 -3.59
C LEU A 173 -11.31 -1.00 -4.33
N ILE A 174 -11.37 -0.74 -5.64
CA ILE A 174 -12.49 -1.17 -6.49
C ILE A 174 -12.52 -2.70 -6.62
N CYS A 175 -11.36 -3.34 -6.84
CA CYS A 175 -11.27 -4.79 -6.96
C CYS A 175 -11.71 -5.47 -5.66
N ASP A 176 -11.23 -5.04 -4.50
CA ASP A 176 -11.56 -5.62 -3.20
C ASP A 176 -13.08 -5.62 -2.97
N ARG A 177 -13.76 -4.50 -3.25
CA ARG A 177 -15.22 -4.42 -3.16
C ARG A 177 -15.93 -5.23 -4.23
N ALA A 178 -15.42 -5.27 -5.46
CA ALA A 178 -16.01 -6.08 -6.51
C ALA A 178 -15.90 -7.59 -6.22
N LEU A 179 -14.79 -8.02 -5.62
CA LEU A 179 -14.56 -9.38 -5.16
C LEU A 179 -15.49 -9.73 -4.00
N LEU A 180 -15.70 -8.80 -3.06
CA LEU A 180 -16.68 -8.99 -1.99
C LEU A 180 -18.10 -9.17 -2.55
N LEU A 181 -18.51 -8.37 -3.53
CA LEU A 181 -19.79 -8.55 -4.23
C LEU A 181 -19.88 -9.91 -4.91
N GLY A 182 -18.82 -10.34 -5.61
CA GLY A 182 -18.76 -11.67 -6.23
C GLY A 182 -18.91 -12.79 -5.20
N TYR A 183 -18.24 -12.67 -4.06
CA TYR A 183 -18.38 -13.60 -2.94
C TYR A 183 -19.81 -13.65 -2.39
N THR A 184 -20.45 -12.49 -2.15
CA THR A 184 -21.84 -12.45 -1.67
C THR A 184 -22.84 -13.05 -2.66
N GLU A 185 -22.56 -12.93 -3.96
CA GLU A 185 -23.39 -13.49 -5.04
C GLU A 185 -22.97 -14.93 -5.42
N ARG A 186 -22.06 -15.55 -4.65
CA ARG A 186 -21.50 -16.90 -4.90
C ARG A 186 -20.99 -17.07 -6.33
N SER A 187 -20.45 -16.01 -6.92
CA SER A 187 -19.95 -15.96 -8.28
C SER A 187 -18.43 -15.82 -8.30
N PHE A 188 -17.78 -16.68 -9.08
CA PHE A 188 -16.36 -16.56 -9.40
C PHE A 188 -16.09 -15.65 -10.61
N VAL A 189 -17.12 -15.04 -11.20
CA VAL A 189 -17.00 -14.12 -12.33
C VAL A 189 -17.34 -12.70 -11.90
N ILE A 190 -16.33 -11.83 -11.89
CA ILE A 190 -16.48 -10.41 -11.60
C ILE A 190 -16.95 -9.67 -12.85
N THR A 191 -18.21 -9.26 -12.83
CA THR A 191 -18.86 -8.60 -13.96
C THR A 191 -18.61 -7.08 -13.97
N ARG A 192 -18.83 -6.45 -15.13
CA ARG A 192 -18.85 -4.98 -15.24
C ARG A 192 -19.85 -4.33 -14.26
N GLY A 193 -20.98 -4.99 -13.99
CA GLY A 193 -21.99 -4.50 -13.05
C GLY A 193 -21.52 -4.50 -11.60
N MET A 194 -20.81 -5.55 -11.16
CA MET A 194 -20.17 -5.61 -9.84
C MET A 194 -19.13 -4.51 -9.68
N VAL A 195 -18.28 -4.30 -10.69
CA VAL A 195 -17.28 -3.21 -10.68
C VAL A 195 -17.95 -1.84 -10.56
N ARG A 196 -19.03 -1.60 -11.30
CA ARG A 196 -19.77 -0.32 -11.23
C ARG A 196 -20.33 -0.08 -9.82
N ARG A 197 -20.97 -1.09 -9.21
CA ARG A 197 -21.47 -0.99 -7.83
C ARG A 197 -20.34 -0.73 -6.83
N ALA A 198 -19.25 -1.49 -6.93
CA ALA A 198 -18.06 -1.32 -6.10
C ALA A 198 -17.48 0.10 -6.18
N ALA A 199 -17.36 0.64 -7.40
CA ALA A 199 -16.84 2.00 -7.61
C ALA A 199 -17.79 3.10 -7.11
N LEU A 200 -19.11 2.95 -7.30
CA LEU A 200 -20.09 3.92 -6.81
C LEU A 200 -20.13 3.96 -5.28
N ALA A 201 -20.07 2.81 -4.63
CA ALA A 201 -19.99 2.72 -3.18
C ALA A 201 -18.76 3.45 -2.62
N LEU A 202 -17.67 3.58 -3.40
CA LEU A 202 -16.44 4.26 -2.96
C LEU A 202 -16.53 5.78 -3.03
N GLN A 203 -17.46 6.30 -3.83
CA GLN A 203 -17.65 7.74 -4.05
C GLN A 203 -18.66 8.35 -3.07
N GLY A 204 -19.09 7.61 -2.05
CA GLY A 204 -20.01 8.14 -1.03
C GLY A 204 -21.48 8.23 -1.49
N LYS A 205 -21.91 7.37 -2.42
CA LYS A 205 -23.33 7.09 -2.61
C LYS A 205 -23.67 5.78 -1.90
N GLU A 206 -24.28 5.95 -0.72
CA GLU A 206 -24.84 4.96 0.24
C GLU A 206 -23.86 4.40 1.28
N ASP A 207 -23.90 5.07 2.44
CA ASP A 207 -23.98 4.57 3.81
C ASP A 207 -23.08 3.41 4.24
N ALA A 208 -22.20 3.77 5.19
CA ALA A 208 -21.62 2.85 6.15
C ALA A 208 -22.76 2.18 6.96
N GLY A 209 -23.16 1.00 6.52
CA GLY A 209 -24.08 0.13 7.24
C GLY A 209 -24.52 -0.98 6.31
N LEU A 210 -24.40 -2.24 6.75
CA LEU A 210 -25.02 -3.37 6.07
C LEU A 210 -26.50 -3.05 5.81
N SER A 211 -26.84 -2.65 4.59
CA SER A 211 -28.21 -2.73 4.10
C SER A 211 -28.22 -3.76 2.98
N LEU A 212 -28.87 -4.89 3.27
CA LEU A 212 -29.33 -5.82 2.26
C LEU A 212 -30.26 -5.04 1.32
N SER A 213 -29.71 -4.55 0.21
CA SER A 213 -30.49 -3.89 -0.83
C SER A 213 -31.41 -4.92 -1.48
N PHE A 214 -32.66 -4.99 -1.02
CA PHE A 214 -33.77 -5.71 -1.65
C PHE A 214 -34.22 -5.03 -2.97
N GLY A 215 -33.28 -4.60 -3.80
CA GLY A 215 -33.53 -3.89 -5.06
C GLY A 215 -34.29 -4.73 -6.09
N GLY A 216 -34.25 -6.07 -5.99
CA GLY A 216 -35.02 -6.97 -6.85
C GLY A 216 -36.50 -7.10 -6.47
N ILE A 217 -36.85 -6.90 -5.20
CA ILE A 217 -38.23 -7.11 -4.71
C ILE A 217 -39.09 -5.87 -4.94
N ARG A 218 -38.49 -4.67 -5.01
CA ARG A 218 -39.21 -3.39 -5.21
C ARG A 218 -40.12 -3.37 -6.45
N ARG A 219 -39.81 -4.15 -7.50
CA ARG A 219 -40.66 -4.30 -8.69
C ARG A 219 -41.95 -5.09 -8.42
N TYR A 220 -41.92 -5.99 -7.44
CA TYR A 220 -43.02 -6.87 -7.07
C TYR A 220 -43.79 -6.37 -5.84
N VAL A 221 -43.26 -5.39 -5.10
CA VAL A 221 -43.95 -4.75 -3.95
C VAL A 221 -45.41 -4.34 -4.25
N PRO A 222 -45.75 -3.70 -5.40
CA PRO A 222 -47.16 -3.36 -5.68
C PRO A 222 -48.06 -4.58 -5.90
N PHE A 223 -47.50 -5.75 -6.19
CA PHE A 223 -48.25 -7.00 -6.37
C PHE A 223 -48.30 -7.85 -5.10
N ILE A 224 -47.23 -7.84 -4.29
CA ILE A 224 -47.13 -8.64 -3.06
C ILE A 224 -47.91 -8.00 -1.91
N ALA A 225 -47.93 -6.66 -1.80
CA ALA A 225 -48.64 -5.96 -0.73
C ALA A 225 -50.15 -6.27 -0.65
N PRO A 226 -50.94 -6.24 -1.73
CA PRO A 226 -52.36 -6.59 -1.66
C PRO A 226 -52.59 -8.09 -1.38
N ALA A 227 -51.74 -8.98 -1.89
CA ALA A 227 -51.84 -10.42 -1.63
C ALA A 227 -51.53 -10.76 -0.17
N ALA A 228 -50.51 -10.12 0.42
CA ALA A 228 -50.16 -10.28 1.83
C ALA A 228 -51.24 -9.70 2.76
N LEU A 229 -51.84 -8.56 2.38
CA LEU A 229 -52.97 -7.99 3.12
C LEU A 229 -54.19 -8.91 3.07
N LEU A 230 -54.52 -9.47 1.91
CA LEU A 230 -55.61 -10.45 1.76
C LEU A 230 -55.37 -11.70 2.61
N LEU A 231 -54.15 -12.25 2.58
CA LEU A 231 -53.77 -13.40 3.39
C LEU A 231 -53.88 -13.09 4.89
N PHE A 232 -53.44 -11.90 5.31
CA PHE A 232 -53.54 -11.44 6.68
C PHE A 232 -55.00 -11.29 7.14
N VAL A 233 -55.86 -10.71 6.29
CA VAL A 233 -57.31 -10.59 6.57
C VAL A 233 -57.97 -11.97 6.65
N LEU A 234 -57.60 -12.90 5.77
CA LEU A 234 -58.10 -14.28 5.78
C LEU A 234 -57.69 -15.02 7.06
N LEU A 235 -56.43 -14.93 7.43
CA LEU A 235 -55.92 -15.48 8.69
C LEU A 235 -56.61 -14.85 9.91
N PHE A 236 -56.85 -13.54 9.87
CA PHE A 236 -57.54 -12.83 10.94
C PHE A 236 -59.01 -13.25 11.06
N MET A 237 -59.72 -13.45 9.94
CA MET A 237 -61.08 -14.00 9.94
C MET A 237 -61.13 -15.43 10.47
N VAL A 238 -60.20 -16.29 10.07
CA VAL A 238 -60.10 -17.67 10.57
C VAL A 238 -59.81 -17.68 12.07
N TYR A 239 -58.89 -16.85 12.54
CA TYR A 239 -58.58 -16.73 13.97
C TYR A 239 -59.79 -16.25 14.79
N ARG A 240 -60.53 -15.25 14.30
CA ARG A 240 -61.77 -14.79 14.95
C ARG A 240 -62.93 -15.80 14.85
N GLY A 241 -62.97 -16.62 13.80
CA GLY A 241 -63.96 -17.68 13.62
C GLY A 241 -63.72 -18.90 14.50
N LEU A 242 -62.46 -19.21 14.82
CA LEU A 242 -62.07 -20.25 15.80
C LEU A 242 -62.18 -19.80 17.26
N ALA A 243 -62.33 -18.49 17.51
CA ALA A 243 -62.46 -17.90 18.84
C ALA A 243 -63.93 -17.64 19.28
N LYS A 244 -64.90 -18.22 18.56
CA LYS A 244 -66.31 -18.31 18.94
C LYS A 244 -66.69 -19.78 19.12
#